data_AF-A0A8X8WTG3-F1
#
_entry.id   AF-A0A8X8WTG3-F1
#
_cell.length_a   1.000
_cell.length_b   1.000
_cell.length_c   1.000
_cell.angle_alpha   90.00
_cell.angle_beta   90.00
_cell.angle_gamma   90.00
#
_symmetry.space_group_name_H-M   'P 1'
#
loop_
_entity.id
_entity.type
_entity.pdbx_description
1 polymer ?
#
loop_
_entity_poly.entity_id
_entity_poly.type
_entity_poly.pdbx_seq_one_letter_code
_entity_poly.pdbx_strand_id
1 'polypeptide(L)'
;MSVRQESYTENEDILLCKVYMEISQDPSIGTSQSAQGFWQHVEDGFNQAEERDLTWPERTQRYMQACIQAIEKATKKFHGCIRAAEARNRSGASNADIMNEAMQMLKTDSKYKSGWKFSHVWEMIKNFEKFKDCAGRSSRQQASRGMQSSDSESQTHTLHGSQTLSSFPMSCDDGEEQNLGGFLLHQGLSG
;
A
#
# COMPACT_ATOMS: atom_id res chain seq x y z
N MET A 1 -11.02 35.88 -6.13
CA MET A 1 -11.26 35.58 -4.71
C MET A 1 -11.01 34.10 -4.50
N SER A 2 -10.12 33.73 -3.56
CA SER A 2 -9.78 32.32 -3.34
C SER A 2 -10.91 31.68 -2.54
N VAL A 3 -11.76 30.90 -3.22
CA VAL A 3 -12.80 30.10 -2.57
C VAL A 3 -12.08 29.10 -1.68
N ARG A 4 -12.20 29.28 -0.36
CA ARG A 4 -11.75 28.27 0.59
C ARG A 4 -12.60 27.03 0.33
N GLN A 5 -11.96 25.92 -0.02
CA GLN A 5 -12.64 24.63 -0.08
C GLN A 5 -13.34 24.43 1.27
N GLU A 6 -14.66 24.26 1.24
CA GLU A 6 -15.45 24.00 2.43
C GLU A 6 -14.88 22.77 3.14
N SER A 7 -14.77 22.87 4.46
CA SER A 7 -14.32 21.77 5.32
C SER A 7 -15.26 20.57 5.17
N TYR A 8 -14.67 19.37 5.05
CA TYR A 8 -15.39 18.09 5.03
C TYR A 8 -16.43 18.02 6.16
N THR A 9 -17.65 17.64 5.84
CA THR A 9 -18.68 17.33 6.84
C THR A 9 -18.71 15.83 7.12
N GLU A 10 -19.13 15.44 8.33
CA GLU A 10 -19.22 14.02 8.70
C GLU A 10 -20.16 13.25 7.76
N ASN A 11 -21.26 13.88 7.33
CA ASN A 11 -22.21 13.27 6.41
C ASN A 11 -21.62 13.08 5.00
N GLU A 12 -20.81 14.03 4.51
CA GLU A 12 -20.10 13.88 3.24
C GLU A 12 -19.09 12.73 3.30
N ASP A 13 -18.35 12.59 4.40
CA ASP A 13 -17.40 11.49 4.59
C ASP A 13 -18.11 10.12 4.58
N ILE A 14 -19.28 10.03 5.23
CA ILE A 14 -20.10 8.81 5.27
C ILE A 14 -20.52 8.41 3.86
N LEU A 15 -21.15 9.33 3.12
CA LEU A 15 -21.61 9.07 1.76
C LEU A 15 -20.44 8.69 0.85
N LEU A 16 -19.34 9.43 0.93
CA LEU A 16 -18.16 9.18 0.13
C LEU A 16 -17.56 7.80 0.44
N CYS A 17 -17.46 7.40 1.70
CA CYS A 17 -16.95 6.07 2.05
C CYS A 17 -17.84 4.96 1.50
N LYS A 18 -19.17 5.10 1.56
CA LYS A 18 -20.10 4.13 0.99
C LYS A 18 -19.89 3.96 -0.51
N VAL A 19 -20.02 5.05 -1.26
CA VAL A 19 -19.86 5.07 -2.73
C VAL A 19 -18.50 4.52 -3.13
N TYR A 20 -17.44 4.96 -2.44
CA TYR A 20 -16.09 4.49 -2.70
C TYR A 20 -15.95 2.98 -2.53
N MET A 21 -16.52 2.43 -1.45
CA MET A 21 -16.45 1.00 -1.15
C MET A 21 -17.27 0.16 -2.13
N GLU A 22 -18.44 0.63 -2.53
CA GLU A 22 -19.28 -0.03 -3.55
C GLU A 22 -18.54 -0.13 -4.87
N ILE A 23 -18.01 0.98 -5.37
CA ILE A 23 -17.27 1.04 -6.65
C ILE A 23 -15.97 0.24 -6.57
N SER A 24 -15.28 0.27 -5.44
CA SER A 24 -14.03 -0.50 -5.27
C SER A 24 -14.23 -2.02 -5.26
N GLN A 25 -15.46 -2.48 -5.03
CA GLN A 25 -15.81 -3.91 -5.01
C GLN A 25 -16.56 -4.34 -6.27
N ASP A 26 -16.96 -3.40 -7.13
CA ASP A 26 -17.68 -3.69 -8.35
C ASP A 26 -16.74 -4.30 -9.40
N PRO A 27 -16.95 -5.58 -9.79
CA PRO A 27 -16.10 -6.26 -10.76
C PRO A 27 -16.18 -5.63 -12.17
N SER A 28 -17.27 -4.92 -12.50
CA SER A 28 -17.43 -4.24 -13.79
C SER A 28 -16.50 -3.02 -13.93
N ILE A 29 -16.05 -2.46 -12.80
CA ILE A 29 -15.06 -1.38 -12.76
C ILE A 29 -13.65 -1.89 -13.08
N GLY A 30 -13.43 -3.21 -13.12
CA GLY A 30 -12.18 -3.82 -13.60
C GLY A 30 -11.82 -3.44 -15.04
N THR A 31 -12.79 -2.93 -15.81
CA THR A 31 -12.58 -2.38 -17.16
C THR A 31 -12.01 -0.95 -17.15
N SER A 32 -12.12 -0.23 -16.03
CA SER A 32 -11.54 1.10 -15.84
C SER A 32 -10.05 0.96 -15.54
N GLN A 33 -9.27 0.67 -16.58
CA GLN A 33 -7.82 0.44 -16.51
C GLN A 33 -7.01 1.65 -16.02
N SER A 34 -7.64 2.83 -15.85
CA SER A 34 -6.99 4.04 -15.38
C SER A 34 -7.52 4.48 -14.02
N ALA A 35 -6.61 4.97 -13.18
CA ALA A 35 -6.98 5.59 -11.91
C ALA A 35 -7.98 6.74 -12.12
N GLN A 36 -7.84 7.50 -13.21
CA GLN A 36 -8.77 8.57 -13.56
C GLN A 36 -10.18 8.05 -13.79
N GLY A 37 -10.35 6.97 -14.56
CA GLY A 37 -11.67 6.35 -14.79
C GLY A 37 -12.31 5.86 -13.50
N PHE A 38 -11.55 5.18 -12.63
CA PHE A 38 -12.04 4.77 -11.31
C PHE A 38 -12.59 5.97 -10.51
N TRP A 39 -11.84 7.06 -10.45
CA TRP A 39 -12.26 8.23 -9.69
C TRP A 39 -13.39 9.01 -10.34
N GLN A 40 -13.55 8.95 -11.67
CA GLN A 40 -14.71 9.47 -12.36
C GLN A 40 -15.98 8.75 -11.90
N HIS A 41 -15.95 7.41 -11.80
CA HIS A 41 -17.10 6.67 -11.26
C HIS A 41 -17.41 7.06 -9.82
N VAL A 42 -16.39 7.31 -8.98
CA VAL A 42 -16.58 7.77 -7.59
C VAL A 42 -17.22 9.15 -7.54
N GLU A 43 -16.77 10.07 -8.39
CA GLU A 43 -17.37 11.40 -8.53
C GLU A 43 -18.83 11.33 -8.98
N ASP A 44 -19.09 10.59 -10.05
CA ASP A 44 -20.43 10.42 -10.61
C ASP A 44 -21.37 9.78 -9.58
N GLY A 45 -20.93 8.68 -8.95
CA GLY A 45 -21.69 7.97 -7.93
C GLY A 45 -22.01 8.83 -6.71
N PHE A 46 -21.07 9.69 -6.27
CA PHE A 46 -21.32 10.60 -5.16
C PHE A 46 -22.30 11.71 -5.54
N ASN A 47 -22.06 12.39 -6.67
CA ASN A 47 -22.88 13.54 -7.08
C ASN A 47 -24.30 13.12 -7.48
N GLN A 48 -24.49 11.87 -7.91
CA GLN A 48 -25.79 11.32 -8.31
C GLN A 48 -26.47 10.45 -7.24
N ALA A 49 -25.87 10.30 -6.05
CA ALA A 49 -26.44 9.48 -4.99
C ALA A 49 -27.79 10.04 -4.49
N GLU A 50 -28.78 9.16 -4.32
CA GLU A 50 -30.11 9.54 -3.81
C GLU A 50 -30.05 10.11 -2.38
N GLU A 51 -29.14 9.60 -1.56
CA GLU A 51 -28.94 10.07 -0.17
C GLU A 51 -28.12 11.36 -0.06
N ARG A 52 -27.67 11.95 -1.19
CA ARG A 52 -26.91 13.20 -1.21
C ARG A 52 -27.79 14.38 -0.82
N ASP A 53 -27.31 15.21 0.11
CA ASP A 53 -27.95 16.48 0.41
C ASP A 53 -27.80 17.46 -0.76
N LEU A 54 -28.93 17.95 -1.29
CA LEU A 54 -28.96 18.87 -2.42
C LEU A 54 -28.41 20.27 -2.09
N THR A 55 -28.24 20.60 -0.81
CA THR A 55 -27.59 21.85 -0.37
C THR A 55 -26.07 21.81 -0.55
N TRP A 56 -25.47 20.62 -0.65
CA TRP A 56 -24.04 20.50 -0.91
C TRP A 56 -23.74 20.91 -2.36
N PRO A 57 -22.61 21.60 -2.62
CA PRO A 57 -22.19 21.83 -3.99
C PRO A 57 -21.75 20.52 -4.65
N GLU A 58 -21.71 20.50 -5.97
CA GLU A 58 -21.07 19.39 -6.69
C GLU A 58 -19.60 19.29 -6.28
N ARG A 59 -19.18 18.07 -5.99
CA ARG A 59 -17.83 17.80 -5.50
C ARG A 59 -17.01 17.21 -6.63
N THR A 60 -15.79 17.71 -6.76
CA THR A 60 -14.86 17.30 -7.82
C THR A 60 -14.14 16.00 -7.48
N GLN A 61 -13.64 15.30 -8.51
CA GLN A 61 -12.70 14.19 -8.34
C GLN A 61 -11.58 14.47 -7.32
N ARG A 62 -10.98 15.67 -7.38
CA ARG A 62 -9.88 16.09 -6.51
C ARG A 62 -10.30 16.17 -5.05
N TYR A 63 -11.52 16.62 -4.78
CA TYR A 63 -12.08 16.65 -3.43
C TYR A 63 -12.22 15.22 -2.89
N MET A 64 -12.82 14.32 -3.67
CA MET A 64 -13.00 12.91 -3.28
C MET A 64 -11.68 12.23 -2.96
N GLN A 65 -10.70 12.41 -3.83
CA GLN A 65 -9.35 11.89 -3.66
C GLN A 65 -8.70 12.37 -2.38
N ALA A 66 -8.80 13.68 -2.08
CA ALA A 66 -8.20 14.26 -0.89
C ALA A 66 -8.87 13.74 0.39
N CYS A 67 -10.21 13.62 0.39
CA CYS A 67 -10.94 13.09 1.53
C CYS A 67 -10.58 11.62 1.80
N ILE A 68 -10.70 10.75 0.80
CA ILE A 68 -10.39 9.32 0.94
C ILE A 68 -8.94 9.11 1.40
N GLN A 69 -7.98 9.88 0.87
CA GLN A 69 -6.58 9.80 1.32
C GLN A 69 -6.40 10.25 2.78
N ALA A 70 -7.13 11.29 3.21
CA ALA A 70 -7.08 11.76 4.59
C ALA A 70 -7.64 10.71 5.55
N ILE A 71 -8.78 10.11 5.20
CA ILE A 71 -9.41 8.99 5.92
C ILE A 71 -8.43 7.81 5.96
N GLU A 72 -7.91 7.37 4.81
CA GLU A 72 -7.00 6.23 4.69
C GLU A 72 -5.78 6.38 5.60
N LYS A 73 -5.13 7.54 5.55
CA LYS A 73 -3.96 7.83 6.36
C LYS A 73 -4.27 7.80 7.85
N ALA A 74 -5.39 8.41 8.26
CA ALA A 74 -5.79 8.45 9.66
C ALA A 74 -6.18 7.07 10.18
N THR A 75 -6.90 6.29 9.39
CA THR A 75 -7.35 4.92 9.71
C THR A 75 -6.17 3.98 9.84
N LYS A 76 -5.22 3.99 8.91
CA LYS A 76 -3.99 3.19 9.01
C LYS A 76 -3.18 3.53 10.26
N LYS A 77 -3.04 4.82 10.57
CA LYS A 77 -2.37 5.25 11.81
C LYS A 77 -3.09 4.70 13.05
N PHE A 78 -4.42 4.75 13.07
CA PHE A 78 -5.21 4.24 14.19
C PHE A 78 -5.11 2.71 14.34
N HIS A 79 -5.13 1.95 13.24
CA HIS A 79 -4.83 0.51 13.26
C HIS A 79 -3.45 0.20 13.87
N GLY A 80 -2.43 0.99 13.54
CA GLY A 80 -1.11 0.87 14.17
C GLY A 80 -1.15 1.07 15.68
N CYS A 81 -1.92 2.04 16.17
CA CYS A 81 -2.14 2.26 17.61
C CYS A 81 -2.92 1.11 18.27
N ILE A 82 -3.94 0.57 17.62
CA ILE A 82 -4.69 -0.61 18.10
C ILE A 82 -3.74 -1.79 18.28
N ARG A 83 -2.92 -2.11 17.26
CA ARG A 83 -1.93 -3.20 17.35
C ARG A 83 -0.91 -3.01 18.47
N ALA A 84 -0.46 -1.77 18.68
CA ALA A 84 0.46 -1.45 19.77
C ALA A 84 -0.20 -1.61 21.16
N ALA A 85 -1.47 -1.20 21.29
CA ALA A 85 -2.26 -1.40 22.50
C ALA A 85 -2.50 -2.90 22.78
N GLU A 86 -2.89 -3.68 21.78
CA GLU A 86 -3.05 -5.14 21.89
C GLU A 86 -1.76 -5.82 22.35
N ALA A 87 -0.61 -5.44 21.76
CA ALA A 87 0.69 -6.01 22.12
C ALA A 87 1.12 -5.71 23.56
N ARG A 88 0.68 -4.58 24.13
CA ARG A 88 0.94 -4.19 25.52
C ARG A 88 0.01 -4.91 26.49
N ASN A 89 -1.23 -5.17 26.09
CA ASN A 89 -2.28 -5.76 26.92
C ASN A 89 -2.34 -7.29 26.76
N ARG A 90 -1.26 -7.99 27.10
CA ARG A 90 -1.18 -9.47 26.94
C ARG A 90 -2.15 -10.27 27.81
N SER A 91 -2.83 -9.64 28.78
CA SER A 91 -3.57 -10.31 29.86
C SER A 91 -5.09 -10.09 29.84
N GLY A 92 -5.70 -10.00 28.65
CA GLY A 92 -7.17 -10.08 28.53
C GLY A 92 -7.93 -8.77 28.72
N ALA A 93 -7.32 -7.64 28.34
CA ALA A 93 -8.04 -6.36 28.28
C ALA A 93 -9.25 -6.43 27.34
N SER A 94 -10.32 -5.71 27.68
CA SER A 94 -11.50 -5.68 26.81
C SER A 94 -11.22 -4.90 25.52
N ASN A 95 -12.03 -5.12 24.49
CA ASN A 95 -11.95 -4.31 23.26
C ASN A 95 -12.10 -2.81 23.56
N ALA A 96 -12.93 -2.43 24.54
CA ALA A 96 -13.11 -1.03 24.92
C ALA A 96 -11.81 -0.45 25.51
N ASP A 97 -11.11 -1.21 26.34
CA ASP A 97 -9.82 -0.80 26.94
C ASP A 97 -8.75 -0.61 25.86
N ILE A 98 -8.66 -1.56 24.92
CA ILE A 98 -7.73 -1.50 23.79
C ILE A 98 -7.98 -0.26 22.93
N MET A 99 -9.24 0.02 22.60
CA MET A 99 -9.60 1.17 21.78
C MET A 99 -9.33 2.49 22.50
N ASN A 100 -9.59 2.56 23.81
CA ASN A 100 -9.27 3.73 24.62
C ASN A 100 -7.76 3.98 24.68
N GLU A 101 -6.95 2.93 24.93
CA GLU A 101 -5.50 3.07 24.93
C GLU A 101 -4.97 3.47 23.55
N ALA A 102 -5.48 2.86 22.47
CA ALA A 102 -5.11 3.23 21.10
C ALA A 102 -5.39 4.70 20.80
N MET A 103 -6.52 5.25 21.25
CA MET A 103 -6.86 6.67 21.10
C MET A 103 -5.90 7.57 21.89
N GLN A 104 -5.46 7.15 23.08
CA GLN A 104 -4.46 7.87 23.86
C GLN A 104 -3.08 7.83 23.19
N MET A 105 -2.69 6.68 22.64
CA MET A 105 -1.47 6.57 21.84
C MET A 105 -1.53 7.47 20.60
N LEU A 106 -2.67 7.54 19.91
CA LEU A 106 -2.84 8.38 18.72
C LEU A 106 -2.63 9.86 19.03
N LYS A 107 -3.13 10.35 20.17
CA LYS A 107 -2.98 11.76 20.60
C LYS A 107 -1.53 12.19 20.89
N THR A 108 -0.60 11.24 21.04
CA THR A 108 0.84 11.56 21.17
C THR A 108 1.41 12.16 19.88
N ASP A 109 0.81 11.85 18.73
CA ASP A 109 1.16 12.42 17.44
C ASP A 109 0.55 13.82 17.32
N SER A 110 1.38 14.82 16.98
CA SER A 110 0.98 16.23 16.96
C SER A 110 -0.20 16.51 16.02
N LYS A 111 -0.38 15.67 14.99
CA LYS A 111 -1.47 15.79 14.00
C LYS A 111 -2.83 15.37 14.55
N TYR A 112 -2.85 14.57 15.62
CA TYR A 112 -4.06 13.99 16.20
C TYR A 112 -4.27 14.40 17.66
N LYS A 113 -3.63 15.49 18.12
CA LYS A 113 -3.79 16.02 19.48
C LYS A 113 -5.25 16.29 19.84
N SER A 114 -6.05 16.76 18.88
CA SER A 114 -7.49 16.99 19.04
C SER A 114 -8.32 15.69 18.99
N GLY A 115 -7.67 14.52 18.92
CA GLY A 115 -8.31 13.24 18.68
C GLY A 115 -8.39 12.86 17.20
N TRP A 116 -8.89 11.65 16.98
CA TRP A 116 -9.22 11.12 15.66
C TRP A 116 -10.56 11.69 15.17
N LYS A 117 -10.57 12.24 13.95
CA LYS A 117 -11.72 12.96 13.39
C LYS A 117 -12.68 12.11 12.56
N PHE A 118 -12.40 10.81 12.42
CA PHE A 118 -13.11 9.92 11.51
C PHE A 118 -13.86 8.79 12.25
N SER A 119 -14.28 9.05 13.49
CA SER A 119 -15.03 8.09 14.30
C SER A 119 -16.36 7.66 13.66
N HIS A 120 -16.99 8.56 12.93
CA HIS A 120 -18.27 8.37 12.24
C HIS A 120 -18.20 7.35 11.09
N VAL A 121 -17.04 7.20 10.43
CA VAL A 121 -16.86 6.25 9.33
C VAL A 121 -16.14 4.95 9.74
N TRP A 122 -15.61 4.89 10.96
CA TRP A 122 -14.79 3.78 11.46
C TRP A 122 -15.43 2.41 11.24
N GLU A 123 -16.67 2.24 11.70
CA GLU A 123 -17.35 0.94 11.68
C GLU A 123 -17.53 0.41 10.26
N MET A 124 -17.62 1.31 9.28
CA MET A 124 -17.74 0.99 7.86
C MET A 124 -16.39 0.57 7.26
N ILE A 125 -15.33 1.35 7.53
CA ILE A 125 -14.05 1.20 6.82
C ILE A 125 -13.05 0.25 7.49
N LYS A 126 -13.19 -0.05 8.79
CA LYS A 126 -12.18 -0.79 9.59
C LYS A 126 -11.82 -2.18 9.04
N ASN A 127 -12.73 -2.80 8.29
CA ASN A 127 -12.54 -4.14 7.74
C ASN A 127 -12.19 -4.15 6.25
N PHE A 128 -12.23 -2.99 5.59
CA PHE A 128 -11.97 -2.88 4.16
C PHE A 128 -10.47 -2.92 3.89
N GLU A 129 -10.03 -3.80 2.98
CA GLU A 129 -8.60 -4.14 2.82
C GLU A 129 -7.72 -2.91 2.58
N LYS A 130 -8.20 -1.94 1.80
CA LYS A 130 -7.43 -0.72 1.49
C LYS A 130 -7.12 0.14 2.72
N PHE A 131 -8.00 0.11 3.72
CA PHE A 131 -7.90 0.88 4.95
C PHE A 131 -7.15 0.14 6.07
N LYS A 132 -6.88 -1.17 5.89
CA LYS A 132 -6.06 -1.94 6.83
C LYS A 132 -4.59 -1.52 6.78
N ASP A 133 -3.92 -1.64 7.92
CA ASP A 133 -2.48 -1.46 8.02
C ASP A 133 -1.76 -2.55 7.19
N CYS A 134 -0.84 -2.15 6.32
CA CYS A 134 -0.05 -3.05 5.48
C CYS A 134 1.15 -3.69 6.21
N ALA A 135 1.20 -3.65 7.54
CA ALA A 135 2.29 -4.23 8.36
C ALA A 135 2.56 -5.75 8.14
N GLY A 136 1.79 -6.45 7.29
CA GLY A 136 2.07 -7.81 6.82
C GLY A 136 2.69 -7.93 5.42
N ARG A 137 2.83 -6.84 4.65
CA ARG A 137 3.50 -6.82 3.33
C ARG A 137 4.88 -6.18 3.44
N SER A 138 5.68 -6.62 4.41
CA SER A 138 7.13 -6.47 4.27
C SER A 138 7.57 -7.51 3.27
N SER A 139 7.92 -7.07 2.06
CA SER A 139 8.54 -7.91 1.05
C SER A 139 9.79 -8.54 1.65
N ARG A 140 9.65 -9.80 2.07
CA ARG A 140 10.74 -10.75 2.06
C ARG A 140 11.08 -10.98 0.59
N GLN A 141 12.04 -10.22 0.08
CA GLN A 141 12.93 -10.55 -1.03
C GLN A 141 13.91 -9.39 -1.26
N GLN A 142 14.87 -9.23 -0.35
CA GLN A 142 16.23 -8.95 -0.79
C GLN A 142 16.99 -10.26 -0.64
N ALA A 143 17.05 -11.00 -1.75
CA ALA A 143 18.10 -11.96 -1.98
C ALA A 143 19.42 -11.18 -2.02
N SER A 144 20.14 -11.15 -0.90
CA SER A 144 21.56 -10.83 -0.93
C SER A 144 22.27 -12.01 -1.57
N ARG A 145 22.68 -11.79 -2.82
CA ARG A 145 23.70 -12.57 -3.53
C ARG A 145 24.89 -12.82 -2.59
N GLY A 146 25.41 -14.05 -2.62
CA GLY A 146 26.45 -14.51 -1.72
C GLY A 146 27.83 -13.90 -1.98
N MET A 147 28.74 -14.12 -1.03
CA MET A 147 30.11 -14.52 -1.35
C MET A 147 30.70 -15.32 -0.19
N GLN A 148 31.43 -16.34 -0.61
CA GLN A 148 32.19 -17.35 0.11
C GLN A 148 33.22 -16.78 1.09
N SER A 149 33.55 -17.57 2.12
CA SER A 149 34.93 -17.69 2.60
C SER A 149 35.22 -19.17 2.79
N SER A 150 36.10 -19.70 1.94
CA SER A 150 36.78 -20.97 2.19
C SER A 150 37.85 -20.74 3.26
N ASP A 151 38.01 -21.68 4.17
CA ASP A 151 39.32 -21.96 4.74
C ASP A 151 39.57 -23.47 4.65
N SER A 152 40.80 -23.81 4.29
CA SER A 152 41.24 -25.12 3.81
C SER A 152 41.68 -25.97 4.98
N GLU A 153 41.33 -27.26 5.06
CA GLU A 153 42.23 -28.25 5.69
C GLU A 153 42.13 -29.63 5.01
N SER A 154 43.31 -30.15 4.70
CA SER A 154 43.63 -31.41 4.02
C SER A 154 43.23 -32.64 4.83
N GLN A 155 42.89 -33.74 4.14
CA GLN A 155 43.47 -35.07 4.44
C GLN A 155 43.13 -36.15 3.39
N THR A 156 44.17 -36.91 3.07
CA THR A 156 44.30 -38.07 2.18
C THR A 156 43.71 -39.37 2.75
N HIS A 157 43.07 -40.19 1.90
CA HIS A 157 43.19 -41.67 1.80
C HIS A 157 42.29 -42.17 0.63
N THR A 158 42.83 -42.69 -0.48
CA THR A 158 43.20 -44.10 -0.78
C THR A 158 42.02 -45.02 -1.20
N LEU A 159 41.95 -45.26 -2.52
CA LEU A 159 41.61 -46.48 -3.28
C LEU A 159 40.15 -46.95 -3.57
N HIS A 160 39.92 -47.07 -4.89
CA HIS A 160 39.24 -48.14 -5.64
C HIS A 160 37.72 -48.07 -5.87
N GLY A 161 37.31 -48.12 -7.15
CA GLY A 161 35.97 -48.56 -7.57
C GLY A 161 35.39 -47.81 -8.77
N SER A 162 35.63 -48.34 -9.97
CA SER A 162 35.06 -47.88 -11.25
C SER A 162 33.53 -48.05 -11.33
N GLN A 163 32.80 -47.07 -11.90
CA GLN A 163 31.88 -47.19 -13.06
C GLN A 163 30.70 -46.17 -13.06
N THR A 164 30.73 -45.31 -14.10
CA THR A 164 29.66 -44.91 -15.04
C THR A 164 28.25 -44.50 -14.52
N LEU A 165 27.86 -43.25 -14.82
CA LEU A 165 26.79 -42.85 -15.77
C LEU A 165 26.02 -41.57 -15.34
N SER A 166 25.68 -40.80 -16.36
CA SER A 166 24.61 -39.79 -16.46
C SER A 166 24.82 -38.40 -15.83
N SER A 167 25.17 -37.49 -16.75
CA SER A 167 24.45 -36.25 -17.07
C SER A 167 24.43 -35.09 -16.07
N PHE A 168 25.27 -34.12 -16.42
CA PHE A 168 25.16 -32.66 -16.25
C PHE A 168 23.82 -32.09 -15.76
N PRO A 169 23.85 -31.22 -14.74
CA PRO A 169 22.95 -30.09 -14.65
C PRO A 169 23.59 -28.83 -15.26
N MET A 170 22.73 -28.11 -15.99
CA MET A 170 23.01 -26.93 -16.82
C MET A 170 23.63 -25.76 -16.06
N SER A 171 24.53 -25.08 -16.79
CA SER A 171 25.15 -23.81 -16.44
C SER A 171 24.11 -22.71 -16.25
N CYS A 172 24.19 -21.97 -15.14
CA CYS A 172 23.50 -20.69 -14.99
C CYS A 172 24.40 -19.62 -15.61
N ASP A 173 23.96 -19.05 -16.72
CA ASP A 173 24.62 -17.93 -17.40
C ASP A 173 24.30 -16.62 -16.66
N ASP A 174 25.33 -16.02 -16.07
CA ASP A 174 25.29 -14.75 -15.35
C ASP A 174 25.62 -13.63 -16.34
N GLY A 175 24.60 -12.87 -16.74
CA GLY A 175 24.73 -11.72 -17.62
C GLY A 175 24.90 -10.42 -16.82
N GLU A 176 26.16 -10.01 -16.60
CA GLU A 176 26.51 -8.62 -16.27
C GLU A 176 27.61 -8.13 -17.22
N GLU A 177 27.32 -7.15 -18.07
CA GLU A 177 28.32 -6.15 -18.43
C GLU A 177 27.65 -4.79 -18.65
N GLN A 178 28.14 -3.81 -17.90
CA GLN A 178 27.86 -2.40 -18.07
C GLN A 178 28.89 -1.79 -19.01
N ASN A 179 28.40 -0.96 -19.93
CA ASN A 179 28.97 0.34 -20.29
C ASN A 179 30.43 0.37 -20.77
N LEU A 180 30.65 0.72 -22.04
CA LEU A 180 31.59 1.80 -22.38
C LEU A 180 31.30 2.30 -23.80
N GLY A 181 31.28 3.62 -23.96
CA GLY A 181 30.83 4.29 -25.17
C GLY A 181 31.83 4.32 -26.33
N GLY A 182 31.37 4.98 -27.40
CA GLY A 182 32.18 5.42 -28.53
C GLY A 182 31.78 4.77 -29.84
N PHE A 183 31.32 5.59 -30.79
CA PHE A 183 31.53 5.51 -32.26
C PHE A 183 30.54 6.54 -32.87
N LEU A 184 30.94 7.78 -33.13
CA LEU A 184 31.71 8.21 -34.29
C LEU A 184 31.07 7.71 -35.61
N LEU A 185 30.08 8.44 -36.12
CA LEU A 185 29.64 8.33 -37.51
C LEU A 185 30.30 9.44 -38.31
N HIS A 186 31.34 9.05 -39.03
CA HIS A 186 31.91 9.79 -40.14
C HIS A 186 31.81 8.91 -41.39
N GLN A 187 31.81 9.57 -42.55
CA GLN A 187 31.63 9.08 -43.92
C GLN A 187 30.15 9.01 -44.37
N GLY A 188 29.73 9.58 -45.50
CA GLY A 188 30.47 10.21 -46.61
C GLY A 188 29.84 9.81 -47.95
N LEU A 189 29.54 10.81 -48.78
CA LEU A 189 29.47 10.81 -50.26
C LEU A 189 28.55 9.80 -50.98
N SER A 190 27.64 10.30 -51.83
CA SER A 190 27.89 10.43 -53.28
C SER A 190 26.60 10.73 -54.06
N GLY A 191 26.68 11.63 -55.05
CA GLY A 191 25.73 11.72 -56.17
C GLY A 191 24.87 12.97 -56.19
#